data_AF-A0ABD2HS32-F1
#
_entry.id   AF-A0ABD2HS32-F1
#
_cell.length_a   1.000
_cell.length_b   1.000
_cell.length_c   1.000
_cell.angle_alpha   90.00
_cell.angle_beta   90.00
_cell.angle_gamma   90.00
#
_symmetry.space_group_name_H-M   'P 1'
#
loop_
_entity.id
_entity.type
_entity.pdbx_description
1 polymer ?
#
loop_
_entity_poly.entity_id
_entity_poly.type
_entity_poly.pdbx_seq_one_letter_code
_entity_poly.pdbx_strand_id
1 'polypeptide(L)'
;MADRDSELEKQKKMLLKFGQNSWDAKACHEDLEISGDNSLAVYRKRTNLAQCRSVFANHPISLSIRFSDIFYFEISIKQMKRHLFLGFADKQQKKLDENIFEQKGTYAIESEGAICINGSFIGKSDRFSYRVGDTVAFGISMATRQVFFTKNGHFLVPFNFSNESSSADDQLLLFPFVSLFDFDDQIEASFEATLKSVSGFEILQNKGNIRDQRHKLP
;
A
#
# COMPACT_ATOMS: atom_id res chain seq x y z
N MET A 1 -33.99 12.07 6.92
CA MET A 1 -32.80 12.85 7.34
C MET A 1 -31.94 12.07 8.33
N ALA A 2 -32.52 11.46 9.37
CA ALA A 2 -31.80 10.65 10.39
C ALA A 2 -30.87 9.53 9.86
N ASP A 3 -31.16 8.94 8.71
CA ASP A 3 -30.38 7.82 8.15
C ASP A 3 -29.04 8.26 7.52
N ARG A 4 -28.97 9.49 7.01
CA ARG A 4 -27.74 10.05 6.43
C ARG A 4 -26.74 10.49 7.51
N ASP A 5 -27.24 10.98 8.63
CA ASP A 5 -26.39 11.42 9.76
C ASP A 5 -25.79 10.21 10.51
N SER A 6 -26.54 9.11 10.62
CA SER A 6 -26.08 7.81 11.15
C SER A 6 -24.96 7.18 10.30
N GLU A 7 -25.14 7.20 8.98
CA GLU A 7 -24.15 6.68 8.03
C GLU A 7 -22.89 7.55 7.99
N LEU A 8 -23.03 8.87 8.03
CA LEU A 8 -21.90 9.80 8.10
C LEU A 8 -21.08 9.62 9.39
N GLU A 9 -21.72 9.38 10.54
CA GLU A 9 -21.00 9.10 11.79
C GLU A 9 -20.34 7.72 11.82
N LYS A 10 -20.94 6.71 11.18
CA LYS A 10 -20.24 5.43 10.93
C LYS A 10 -19.02 5.63 10.05
N GLN A 11 -19.14 6.41 8.98
CA GLN A 11 -18.05 6.69 8.05
C GLN A 11 -16.93 7.51 8.71
N LYS A 12 -17.25 8.52 9.52
CA LYS A 12 -16.26 9.26 10.32
C LYS A 12 -15.56 8.37 11.34
N LYS A 13 -16.27 7.47 12.03
CA LYS A 13 -15.65 6.48 12.92
C LYS A 13 -14.77 5.48 12.17
N MET A 14 -15.12 5.13 10.94
CA MET A 14 -14.28 4.32 10.05
C MET A 14 -13.00 5.08 9.68
N LEU A 15 -13.13 6.36 9.28
CA LEU A 15 -12.02 7.27 8.97
C LEU A 15 -11.08 7.50 10.16
N LEU A 16 -11.61 7.71 11.37
CA LEU A 16 -10.80 7.81 12.59
C LEU A 16 -10.05 6.51 12.92
N LYS A 17 -10.63 5.34 12.59
CA LYS A 17 -9.93 4.05 12.72
C LYS A 17 -8.82 3.85 11.69
N PHE A 18 -8.92 4.47 10.50
CA PHE A 18 -7.89 4.35 9.46
C PHE A 18 -6.64 5.18 9.78
N GLY A 19 -6.81 6.34 10.41
CA GLY A 19 -5.70 7.09 11.00
C GLY A 19 -5.02 6.39 12.19
N GLN A 20 -5.47 5.18 12.56
CA GLN A 20 -4.91 4.34 13.62
C GLN A 20 -4.79 2.88 13.14
N ASN A 21 -4.39 2.66 11.88
CA ASN A 21 -4.10 1.31 11.41
C ASN A 21 -2.76 0.82 11.99
N SER A 22 -2.62 -0.49 12.08
CA SER A 22 -1.43 -1.16 12.61
C SER A 22 -1.27 -2.52 11.94
N TRP A 23 -0.15 -3.19 12.18
CA TRP A 23 -0.01 -4.59 11.79
C TRP A 23 -0.97 -5.48 12.59
N ASP A 24 -1.54 -6.49 11.94
CA ASP A 24 -2.45 -7.44 12.55
C ASP A 24 -1.70 -8.67 13.03
N ALA A 25 -1.62 -8.85 14.35
CA ALA A 25 -1.03 -10.03 14.97
C ALA A 25 -1.69 -11.35 14.54
N LYS A 26 -2.97 -11.35 14.13
CA LYS A 26 -3.67 -12.54 13.63
C LYS A 26 -3.37 -12.85 12.16
N ALA A 27 -2.86 -11.87 11.42
CA ALA A 27 -2.45 -12.03 10.03
C ALA A 27 -0.96 -11.68 9.86
N CYS A 28 -0.19 -12.20 10.80
CA CYS A 28 1.25 -12.10 10.88
C CYS A 28 1.80 -13.52 10.92
N HIS A 29 2.78 -13.83 10.06
CA HIS A 29 3.43 -15.12 10.14
C HIS A 29 4.18 -15.29 11.48
N GLU A 30 4.28 -16.51 12.00
CA GLU A 30 4.93 -16.82 13.29
C GLU A 30 6.42 -16.42 13.38
N ASP A 31 7.15 -16.52 12.27
CA ASP A 31 8.52 -16.03 12.10
C ASP A 31 8.67 -14.49 12.12
N LEU A 32 7.56 -13.75 12.09
CA LEU A 32 7.58 -12.30 12.26
C LEU A 32 7.20 -11.93 13.68
N GLU A 33 7.79 -10.85 14.16
CA GLU A 33 7.46 -10.22 15.42
C GLU A 33 6.97 -8.81 15.16
N ILE A 34 5.75 -8.52 15.62
CA ILE A 34 5.22 -7.16 15.67
C ILE A 34 5.61 -6.57 17.02
N SER A 35 6.17 -5.37 17.01
CA SER A 35 6.63 -4.70 18.22
C SER A 35 6.36 -3.18 18.20
N GLY A 36 6.63 -2.55 19.33
CA GLY A 36 6.37 -1.13 19.59
C GLY A 36 4.94 -0.88 20.09
N ASP A 37 4.75 0.27 20.75
CA ASP A 37 3.51 0.61 21.46
C ASP A 37 2.26 0.67 20.55
N ASN A 38 2.48 0.82 19.24
CA ASN A 38 1.44 0.91 18.22
C ASN A 38 1.43 -0.24 17.21
N SER A 39 2.16 -1.34 17.45
CA SER A 39 2.23 -2.47 16.50
C SER A 39 2.64 -2.04 15.08
N LEU A 40 3.64 -1.16 14.98
CA LEU A 40 4.11 -0.57 13.71
C LEU A 40 5.44 -1.13 13.25
N ALA A 41 6.25 -1.66 14.16
CA ALA A 41 7.51 -2.29 13.82
C ALA A 41 7.30 -3.77 13.51
N VAL A 42 7.98 -4.26 12.48
CA VAL A 42 8.01 -5.68 12.12
C VAL A 42 9.46 -6.11 12.03
N TYR A 43 9.77 -7.20 12.73
CA TYR A 43 11.08 -7.81 12.76
C TYR A 43 10.97 -9.27 12.30
N ARG A 44 11.91 -9.71 11.46
CA ARG A 44 12.01 -11.11 11.05
C ARG A 44 12.92 -11.87 12.00
N LYS A 45 12.34 -12.83 12.72
CA LYS A 45 13.06 -13.70 13.66
C LYS A 45 14.11 -14.53 12.93
N ARG A 46 15.16 -14.90 13.67
CA ARG A 46 16.20 -15.81 13.18
C ARG A 46 15.65 -17.21 12.94
N THR A 47 15.67 -17.62 11.68
CA THR A 47 15.35 -18.99 11.25
C THR A 47 16.36 -19.46 10.20
N ASN A 48 16.36 -20.76 9.90
CA ASN A 48 17.25 -21.36 8.90
C ASN A 48 16.70 -21.29 7.46
N LEU A 49 15.55 -20.62 7.25
CA LEU A 49 14.85 -20.60 5.97
C LEU A 49 14.81 -19.20 5.38
N ALA A 50 15.47 -19.01 4.24
CA ALA A 50 15.41 -17.79 3.44
C ALA A 50 14.16 -17.82 2.56
N GLN A 51 13.05 -17.30 3.07
CA GLN A 51 11.75 -17.30 2.41
C GLN A 51 10.91 -16.12 2.89
N CYS A 52 10.07 -15.58 2.01
CA CYS A 52 9.13 -14.51 2.33
C CYS A 52 8.24 -14.89 3.51
N ARG A 53 8.11 -13.95 4.46
CA ARG A 53 7.11 -14.00 5.52
C ARG A 53 6.39 -12.69 5.56
N SER A 54 5.08 -12.77 5.66
CA SER A 54 4.23 -11.62 5.42
C SER A 54 3.40 -11.26 6.63
N VAL A 55 3.07 -9.98 6.72
CA VAL A 55 2.11 -9.44 7.67
C VAL A 55 1.19 -8.46 6.96
N PHE A 56 -0.09 -8.53 7.31
CA PHE A 56 -1.11 -7.61 6.85
C PHE A 56 -1.45 -6.58 7.91
N ALA A 57 -1.91 -5.42 7.47
CA ALA A 57 -2.54 -4.46 8.37
C ALA A 57 -3.88 -4.99 8.91
N ASN A 58 -4.33 -4.38 10.01
CA ASN A 58 -5.57 -4.73 10.70
C ASN A 58 -6.81 -4.36 9.88
N HIS A 59 -6.76 -3.22 9.20
CA HIS A 59 -7.89 -2.70 8.42
C HIS A 59 -7.56 -2.59 6.93
N PRO A 60 -8.54 -2.90 6.05
CA PRO A 60 -8.38 -2.69 4.62
C PRO A 60 -8.46 -1.21 4.29
N ILE A 61 -8.08 -0.86 3.09
CA ILE A 61 -8.43 0.40 2.46
C ILE A 61 -9.95 0.36 2.23
N SER A 62 -10.69 1.29 2.84
CA SER A 62 -12.12 1.43 2.55
C SER A 62 -12.29 2.05 1.17
N LEU A 63 -12.74 1.26 0.18
CA LEU A 63 -12.99 1.73 -1.19
C LEU A 63 -14.28 2.55 -1.36
N SER A 64 -14.69 3.32 -0.34
CA SER A 64 -15.87 4.19 -0.43
C SER A 64 -15.65 5.30 -1.48
N ILE A 65 -16.39 5.19 -2.58
CA ILE A 65 -16.36 6.02 -3.81
C ILE A 65 -16.63 7.52 -3.55
N ARG A 66 -16.98 7.90 -2.32
CA ARG A 66 -17.53 9.24 -2.00
C ARG A 66 -16.49 10.28 -1.61
N PHE A 67 -15.24 9.88 -1.39
CA PHE A 67 -14.18 10.81 -1.04
C PHE A 67 -13.03 10.68 -2.03
N SER A 68 -12.60 11.83 -2.55
CA SER A 68 -11.44 12.06 -3.42
C SER A 68 -10.10 11.71 -2.77
N ASP A 69 -10.11 10.81 -1.78
CA ASP A 69 -9.04 10.65 -0.83
C ASP A 69 -8.06 9.61 -1.33
N ILE A 70 -6.80 9.97 -1.25
CA ILE A 70 -5.69 9.08 -1.51
C ILE A 70 -5.47 8.28 -0.23
N PHE A 71 -5.25 6.97 -0.36
CA PHE A 71 -4.73 6.17 0.74
C PHE A 71 -3.27 5.83 0.49
N TYR A 72 -2.43 5.94 1.51
CA TYR A 72 -1.07 5.42 1.47
C TYR A 72 -0.57 5.08 2.88
N PHE A 73 0.47 4.26 2.94
CA PHE A 73 1.22 3.99 4.15
C PHE A 73 2.70 4.13 3.84
N GLU A 74 3.47 4.55 4.83
CA GLU A 74 4.93 4.67 4.74
C GLU A 74 5.61 3.52 5.46
N ILE A 75 6.76 3.10 4.93
CA ILE A 75 7.64 2.09 5.51
C ILE A 75 9.04 2.67 5.58
N SER A 76 9.57 2.80 6.79
CA SER A 76 10.99 3.07 7.03
C SER A 76 11.76 1.76 7.12
N ILE A 77 12.78 1.60 6.28
CA ILE A 77 13.57 0.37 6.18
C ILE A 77 14.77 0.47 7.12
N LYS A 78 14.70 -0.22 8.26
CA LYS A 78 15.75 -0.16 9.29
C LYS A 78 16.85 -1.17 9.01
N GLN A 79 16.49 -2.37 8.56
CA GLN A 79 17.41 -3.43 8.21
C GLN A 79 16.81 -4.28 7.08
N MET A 80 17.62 -4.60 6.08
CA MET A 80 17.23 -5.43 4.94
C MET A 80 18.49 -6.09 4.37
N LYS A 81 18.51 -7.42 4.26
CA LYS A 81 19.66 -8.15 3.68
C LYS A 81 19.50 -8.42 2.19
N ARG A 82 18.30 -8.79 1.74
CA ARG A 82 18.01 -9.07 0.33
C ARG A 82 16.74 -8.39 -0.15
N HIS A 83 15.61 -9.08 -0.03
CA HIS A 83 14.36 -8.69 -0.66
C HIS A 83 13.37 -8.23 0.40
N LEU A 84 12.70 -7.12 0.12
CA LEU A 84 11.53 -6.69 0.83
C LEU A 84 10.43 -6.38 -0.19
N PHE A 85 9.21 -6.79 0.14
CA PHE A 85 8.03 -6.50 -0.67
C PHE A 85 7.06 -5.67 0.15
N LEU A 86 6.40 -4.72 -0.50
CA LEU A 86 5.32 -3.96 0.11
C LEU A 86 4.26 -3.62 -0.93
N GLY A 87 3.01 -3.51 -0.47
CA GLY A 87 1.91 -3.09 -1.33
C GLY A 87 0.54 -3.43 -0.74
N PHE A 88 -0.37 -3.84 -1.61
CA PHE A 88 -1.74 -4.19 -1.25
C PHE A 88 -2.13 -5.59 -1.74
N ALA A 89 -2.89 -6.33 -0.94
CA ALA A 89 -3.53 -7.56 -1.40
C ALA A 89 -4.87 -7.78 -0.72
N ASP A 90 -5.75 -8.59 -1.31
CA ASP A 90 -6.83 -9.21 -0.56
C ASP A 90 -6.24 -10.09 0.56
N LYS A 91 -6.85 -10.11 1.75
CA LYS A 91 -6.31 -10.80 2.93
C LYS A 91 -6.86 -12.22 3.12
N GLN A 92 -8.07 -12.49 2.63
CA GLN A 92 -8.87 -13.65 3.04
C GLN A 92 -8.35 -15.00 2.54
N GLN A 93 -7.52 -15.03 1.50
CA GLN A 93 -7.06 -16.28 0.87
C GLN A 93 -5.53 -16.37 0.76
N LYS A 94 -4.80 -15.50 1.46
CA LYS A 94 -3.35 -15.41 1.33
C LYS A 94 -2.64 -16.25 2.39
N LYS A 95 -1.68 -17.03 1.93
CA LYS A 95 -0.75 -17.76 2.80
C LYS A 95 0.44 -16.87 3.12
N LEU A 96 0.75 -16.74 4.40
CA LEU A 96 1.75 -15.78 4.90
C LEU A 96 3.20 -16.25 4.73
N ASP A 97 3.40 -17.52 4.42
CA ASP A 97 4.67 -18.22 4.22
C ASP A 97 5.07 -18.41 2.74
N GLU A 98 4.17 -18.08 1.81
CA GLU A 98 4.40 -18.16 0.37
C GLU A 98 4.75 -16.77 -0.23
N ASN A 99 5.12 -16.77 -1.51
CA ASN A 99 5.32 -15.56 -2.30
C ASN A 99 3.97 -14.87 -2.55
N ILE A 100 3.47 -14.09 -1.58
CA ILE A 100 2.19 -13.35 -1.70
C ILE A 100 2.13 -12.50 -2.98
N PHE A 101 3.27 -11.98 -3.42
CA PHE A 101 3.41 -11.18 -4.64
C PHE A 101 3.13 -11.95 -5.94
N GLU A 102 3.08 -13.28 -5.92
CA GLU A 102 2.71 -14.14 -7.06
C GLU A 102 1.21 -14.52 -7.05
N GLN A 103 0.48 -14.17 -5.99
CA GLN A 103 -0.93 -14.57 -5.84
C GLN A 103 -1.86 -13.52 -6.46
N LYS A 104 -2.89 -13.97 -7.19
CA LYS A 104 -3.94 -13.11 -7.79
C LYS A 104 -4.53 -12.16 -6.75
N GLY A 105 -4.76 -10.89 -7.10
CA GLY A 105 -5.26 -9.87 -6.19
C GLY A 105 -4.15 -9.19 -5.36
N THR A 106 -2.88 -9.56 -5.58
CA THR A 106 -1.74 -8.88 -4.97
C THR A 106 -1.12 -7.86 -5.91
N TYR A 107 -0.75 -6.72 -5.35
CA TYR A 107 -0.02 -5.68 -6.02
C TYR A 107 1.13 -5.20 -5.15
N ALA A 108 2.34 -5.24 -5.66
CA ALA A 108 3.52 -5.03 -4.85
C ALA A 108 4.67 -4.42 -5.64
N ILE A 109 5.55 -3.74 -4.92
CA ILE A 109 6.89 -3.43 -5.37
C ILE A 109 7.89 -4.13 -4.45
N GLU A 110 8.83 -4.81 -5.07
CA GLU A 110 10.00 -5.42 -4.43
C GLU A 110 11.16 -4.41 -4.35
N SER A 111 12.05 -4.57 -3.37
CA SER A 111 13.17 -3.66 -3.07
C SER A 111 14.11 -3.34 -4.23
N GLU A 112 14.36 -4.24 -5.17
CA GLU A 112 15.14 -3.95 -6.37
C GLU A 112 14.30 -3.29 -7.48
N GLY A 113 13.05 -2.93 -7.19
CA GLY A 113 12.14 -2.23 -8.08
C GLY A 113 11.34 -3.14 -9.01
N ALA A 114 11.24 -4.44 -8.73
CA ALA A 114 10.34 -5.33 -9.45
C ALA A 114 8.88 -5.01 -9.10
N ILE A 115 8.03 -4.92 -10.12
CA ILE A 115 6.62 -4.52 -10.01
C ILE A 115 5.76 -5.76 -10.28
N CYS A 116 4.91 -6.08 -9.32
CA CYS A 116 3.93 -7.16 -9.41
C CYS A 116 2.52 -6.57 -9.44
N ILE A 117 1.74 -6.95 -10.46
CA ILE A 117 0.33 -6.57 -10.60
C ILE A 117 -0.50 -7.84 -10.71
N ASN A 118 -1.51 -7.96 -9.83
CA ASN A 118 -2.42 -9.10 -9.79
C ASN A 118 -1.69 -10.46 -9.72
N GLY A 119 -0.61 -10.53 -8.94
CA GLY A 119 0.22 -11.73 -8.83
C GLY A 119 1.22 -11.96 -9.99
N SER A 120 1.29 -11.06 -10.96
CA SER A 120 2.17 -11.21 -12.14
C SER A 120 3.28 -10.18 -12.14
N PHE A 121 4.53 -10.61 -12.36
CA PHE A 121 5.65 -9.71 -12.62
C PHE A 121 5.47 -9.02 -13.97
N ILE A 122 5.46 -7.69 -13.97
CA ILE A 122 5.26 -6.89 -15.19
C ILE A 122 6.50 -6.12 -15.62
N GLY A 123 7.54 -6.06 -14.78
CA GLY A 123 8.78 -5.37 -15.09
C GLY A 123 9.54 -4.92 -13.86
N LYS A 124 10.74 -4.39 -14.07
CA LYS A 124 11.64 -3.88 -13.03
C LYS A 124 12.14 -2.49 -13.42
N SER A 125 12.20 -1.57 -12.47
CA SER A 125 12.81 -0.26 -12.69
C SER A 125 13.54 0.23 -11.45
N ASP A 126 14.79 0.64 -11.63
CA ASP A 126 15.62 1.23 -10.56
C ASP A 126 14.96 2.45 -9.91
N ARG A 127 14.04 3.11 -10.62
CA ARG A 127 13.26 4.22 -10.06
C ARG A 127 12.47 3.80 -8.82
N PHE A 128 11.90 2.59 -8.83
CA PHE A 128 11.12 2.06 -7.71
C PHE A 128 11.97 1.26 -6.72
N SER A 129 13.29 1.19 -6.91
CA SER A 129 14.19 0.49 -5.98
C SER A 129 14.38 1.27 -4.67
N TYR A 130 14.57 0.54 -3.59
CA TYR A 130 14.76 1.09 -2.24
C TYR A 130 15.66 0.20 -1.39
N ARG A 131 16.27 0.80 -0.37
CA ARG A 131 17.28 0.15 0.47
C ARG A 131 17.17 0.60 1.93
N VAL A 132 18.00 -0.01 2.77
CA VAL A 132 18.19 0.39 4.17
C VAL A 132 18.43 1.91 4.27
N GLY A 133 17.71 2.56 5.19
CA GLY A 133 17.73 4.00 5.40
C GLY A 133 16.71 4.79 4.58
N ASP A 134 16.11 4.21 3.53
CA ASP A 134 15.02 4.85 2.81
C ASP A 134 13.71 4.77 3.60
N THR A 135 12.85 5.77 3.41
CA THR A 135 11.43 5.71 3.75
C THR A 135 10.62 5.76 2.46
N VAL A 136 9.78 4.76 2.24
CA VAL A 136 9.00 4.61 1.01
C VAL A 136 7.51 4.59 1.32
N ALA A 137 6.72 5.19 0.44
CA ALA A 137 5.27 5.11 0.53
C ALA A 137 4.69 4.31 -0.63
N PHE A 138 3.65 3.54 -0.35
CA PHE A 138 2.84 2.91 -1.38
C PHE A 138 1.39 3.32 -1.18
N GLY A 139 0.81 3.88 -2.24
CA GLY A 139 -0.51 4.48 -2.16
C GLY A 139 -1.34 4.24 -3.39
N ILE A 140 -2.64 4.48 -3.23
CA ILE A 140 -3.66 4.35 -4.26
C ILE A 140 -4.50 5.63 -4.30
N SER A 141 -4.67 6.15 -5.51
CA SER A 141 -5.69 7.12 -5.84
C SER A 141 -7.03 6.42 -5.95
N MET A 142 -7.97 6.74 -5.07
CA MET A 142 -9.28 6.10 -5.06
C MET A 142 -10.15 6.56 -6.23
N ALA A 143 -9.96 7.81 -6.66
CA ALA A 143 -10.63 8.39 -7.81
C ALA A 143 -10.19 7.76 -9.14
N THR A 144 -8.89 7.51 -9.31
CA THR A 144 -8.32 7.03 -10.59
C THR A 144 -7.95 5.54 -10.57
N ARG A 145 -8.01 4.89 -9.40
CA ARG A 145 -7.48 3.54 -9.16
C ARG A 145 -6.02 3.39 -9.62
N GLN A 146 -5.21 4.43 -9.42
CA GLN A 146 -3.79 4.42 -9.77
C GLN A 146 -2.95 4.23 -8.54
N VAL A 147 -1.92 3.38 -8.63
CA VAL A 147 -0.88 3.31 -7.61
C VAL A 147 0.05 4.48 -7.80
N PHE A 148 0.53 5.02 -6.69
CA PHE A 148 1.76 5.79 -6.68
C PHE A 148 2.70 5.25 -5.62
N PHE A 149 3.97 5.57 -5.83
CA PHE A 149 5.05 5.23 -4.93
C PHE A 149 5.80 6.52 -4.59
N THR A 150 6.26 6.64 -3.35
CA THR A 150 7.18 7.71 -2.99
C THR A 150 8.43 7.13 -2.37
N LYS A 151 9.54 7.84 -2.52
CA LYS A 151 10.81 7.51 -1.89
C LYS A 151 11.38 8.76 -1.27
N ASN A 152 11.60 8.73 0.04
CA ASN A 152 12.11 9.85 0.84
C ASN A 152 11.31 11.15 0.57
N GLY A 153 9.98 11.04 0.50
CA GLY A 153 9.06 12.15 0.23
C GLY A 153 8.98 12.59 -1.24
N HIS A 154 9.79 12.02 -2.14
CA HIS A 154 9.74 12.30 -3.57
C HIS A 154 8.74 11.38 -4.26
N PHE A 155 7.74 11.98 -4.88
CA PHE A 155 6.72 11.29 -5.65
C PHE A 155 7.32 10.67 -6.92
N LEU A 156 7.05 9.38 -7.14
CA LEU A 156 7.42 8.67 -8.35
C LEU A 156 6.19 8.41 -9.21
N VAL A 157 6.41 8.36 -10.53
CA VAL A 157 5.36 8.30 -11.56
C VAL A 157 4.36 7.18 -11.24
N PRO A 158 3.05 7.46 -11.26
CA PRO A 158 2.03 6.46 -10.98
C PRO A 158 2.00 5.40 -12.07
N PHE A 159 1.54 4.20 -11.73
CA PHE A 159 1.20 3.17 -12.70
C PHE A 159 -0.23 2.69 -12.46
N ASN A 160 -0.89 2.25 -13.53
CA ASN A 160 -2.31 1.91 -13.52
C ASN A 160 -2.51 0.50 -12.95
N PHE A 161 -3.49 0.34 -12.05
CA PHE A 161 -3.98 -0.98 -11.64
C PHE A 161 -4.86 -1.67 -12.69
N SER A 162 -5.34 -0.93 -13.69
CA SER A 162 -6.35 -1.44 -14.59
C SER A 162 -5.74 -2.45 -15.57
N ASN A 163 -6.07 -3.73 -15.36
CA ASN A 163 -6.60 -4.59 -16.41
C ASN A 163 -7.53 -5.65 -15.79
N GLU A 164 -8.74 -5.74 -16.36
CA GLU A 164 -9.79 -6.76 -16.20
C GLU A 164 -10.81 -6.61 -15.04
N SER A 165 -11.99 -6.10 -15.43
CA SER A 165 -13.35 -6.27 -14.88
C SER A 165 -13.68 -5.79 -13.46
N SER A 166 -14.28 -4.61 -13.39
CA SER A 166 -15.22 -4.23 -12.32
C SER A 166 -16.65 -4.55 -12.75
N SER A 167 -17.33 -5.47 -12.07
CA SER A 167 -18.71 -5.16 -11.70
C SER A 167 -18.66 -4.05 -10.65
N ALA A 168 -19.60 -3.12 -10.68
CA ALA A 168 -19.60 -1.94 -9.82
C ALA A 168 -19.84 -2.25 -8.32
N ASP A 169 -20.04 -3.53 -7.97
CA ASP A 169 -20.50 -3.97 -6.65
C ASP A 169 -19.45 -4.76 -5.83
N ASP A 170 -18.32 -5.17 -6.42
CA ASP A 170 -17.27 -5.88 -5.66
C ASP A 170 -16.38 -4.88 -4.91
N GLN A 171 -16.69 -4.68 -3.63
CA GLN A 171 -15.81 -3.99 -2.68
C GLN A 171 -14.53 -4.82 -2.49
N LEU A 172 -13.54 -4.61 -3.36
CA LEU A 172 -12.23 -5.25 -3.22
C LEU A 172 -11.54 -4.73 -1.94
N LEU A 173 -11.61 -5.49 -0.85
CA LEU A 173 -10.96 -5.14 0.41
C LEU A 173 -9.46 -5.39 0.30
N LEU A 174 -8.73 -4.36 -0.10
CA LEU A 174 -7.27 -4.37 -0.20
C LEU A 174 -6.65 -3.98 1.14
N PHE A 175 -5.74 -4.80 1.65
CA PHE A 175 -5.02 -4.55 2.90
C PHE A 175 -3.56 -4.20 2.59
N PRO A 176 -3.00 -3.17 3.24
CA PRO A 176 -1.55 -2.98 3.28
C PRO A 176 -0.86 -4.24 3.77
N PHE A 177 0.24 -4.60 3.14
CA PHE A 177 1.07 -5.71 3.58
C PHE A 177 2.54 -5.42 3.32
N VAL A 178 3.40 -6.14 4.06
CA VAL A 178 4.82 -6.27 3.76
C VAL A 178 5.23 -7.74 3.82
N SER A 179 6.26 -8.10 3.06
CA SER A 179 6.94 -9.38 3.16
C SER A 179 8.43 -9.18 3.37
N LEU A 180 8.97 -9.75 4.44
CA LEU A 180 10.39 -9.73 4.78
C LEU A 180 10.99 -11.08 4.39
N PHE A 181 12.20 -11.09 3.83
CA PHE A 181 12.81 -12.29 3.28
C PHE A 181 13.82 -12.93 4.23
N ASP A 182 14.75 -12.15 4.76
CA ASP A 182 15.84 -12.66 5.58
C ASP A 182 15.62 -12.40 7.07
N PHE A 183 16.24 -13.25 7.89
CA PHE A 183 16.32 -13.00 9.31
C PHE A 183 17.01 -11.67 9.62
N ASP A 184 16.63 -11.06 10.72
CA ASP A 184 17.05 -9.72 11.16
C ASP A 184 16.56 -8.56 10.28
N ASP A 185 15.81 -8.81 9.20
CA ASP A 185 15.14 -7.73 8.47
C ASP A 185 14.17 -7.01 9.42
N GLN A 186 14.14 -5.67 9.31
CA GLN A 186 13.37 -4.82 10.20
C GLN A 186 12.84 -3.60 9.47
N ILE A 187 11.55 -3.33 9.71
CA ILE A 187 10.86 -2.15 9.22
C ILE A 187 10.01 -1.51 10.30
N GLU A 188 9.63 -0.27 10.05
CA GLU A 188 8.66 0.47 10.85
C GLU A 188 7.66 1.15 9.92
N ALA A 189 6.37 0.97 10.20
CA ALA A 189 5.30 1.51 9.40
C ALA A 189 4.78 2.84 9.97
N SER A 190 4.22 3.67 9.11
CA SER A 190 3.38 4.79 9.48
C SER A 190 2.10 4.77 8.64
N PHE A 191 0.97 4.57 9.31
CA PHE A 191 -0.38 4.66 8.74
C PHE A 191 -1.03 6.02 8.99
N GLU A 192 -0.39 6.85 9.82
CA GLU A 192 -0.79 8.23 10.13
C GLU A 192 -0.21 9.24 9.12
N ALA A 193 0.35 8.75 8.02
CA ALA A 193 1.05 9.58 7.05
C ALA A 193 0.10 10.67 6.54
N THR A 194 0.30 11.87 7.09
CA THR A 194 -0.34 13.11 6.66
C THR A 194 0.49 13.60 5.48
N LEU A 195 -0.17 13.93 4.38
CA LEU A 195 0.49 14.43 3.18
C LEU A 195 1.28 15.71 3.49
N LYS A 196 2.54 15.59 3.90
CA LYS A 196 3.45 16.74 4.05
C LYS A 196 4.01 17.19 2.69
N SER A 197 3.72 16.50 1.59
CA SER A 197 4.13 16.91 0.23
C SER A 197 3.05 16.69 -0.84
N VAL A 198 1.89 17.36 -0.69
CA VAL A 198 0.80 17.38 -1.70
C VAL A 198 1.21 18.09 -3.01
N SER A 199 2.38 18.72 -3.11
CA SER A 199 2.75 19.45 -4.34
C SER A 199 2.87 18.55 -5.58
N GLY A 200 3.26 17.27 -5.43
CA GLY A 200 3.38 16.33 -6.55
C GLY A 200 2.04 15.81 -7.07
N PHE A 201 1.06 15.64 -6.20
CA PHE A 201 -0.23 15.01 -6.55
C PHE A 201 -1.24 16.02 -7.11
N GLU A 202 -1.23 17.27 -6.61
CA GLU A 202 -1.99 18.38 -7.22
C GLU A 202 -1.59 18.61 -8.69
N ILE A 203 -0.30 18.43 -9.03
CA ILE A 203 0.18 18.52 -10.41
C ILE A 203 -0.44 17.43 -11.30
N LEU A 204 -0.69 16.23 -10.77
CA LEU A 204 -1.32 15.14 -11.53
C LEU A 204 -2.83 15.33 -11.69
N GLN A 205 -3.52 15.80 -10.66
CA GLN A 205 -4.94 16.18 -10.78
C GLN A 205 -5.11 17.32 -11.81
N ASN A 206 -4.21 18.32 -11.80
CA ASN A 206 -4.28 19.44 -12.75
C ASN A 206 -3.87 19.07 -14.18
N LYS A 207 -2.94 18.13 -14.39
CA LYS A 207 -2.59 17.64 -15.74
C LYS A 207 -3.73 16.81 -16.39
N GLY A 208 -4.59 16.19 -15.59
CA GLY A 208 -5.83 15.55 -16.06
C GLY A 208 -6.88 16.54 -16.59
N ASN A 209 -6.94 17.75 -16.01
CA ASN A 209 -7.91 18.79 -16.40
C ASN A 209 -7.48 19.69 -17.58
N ILE A 210 -6.20 19.69 -17.97
CA ILE A 210 -5.71 20.57 -19.04
C ILE A 210 -5.91 19.96 -20.45
N ARG A 211 -6.37 18.71 -20.56
CA ARG A 211 -6.65 18.08 -21.87
C ARG A 211 -7.98 18.51 -22.52
N ASP A 212 -8.82 19.29 -21.85
CA ASP A 212 -10.14 19.67 -22.38
C ASP A 212 -10.34 21.15 -22.76
N GLN A 213 -9.26 21.95 -22.83
CA GLN A 213 -9.35 23.36 -23.25
C GLN A 213 -8.34 23.79 -24.33
N ARG A 214 -7.95 22.88 -25.22
CA ARG A 214 -7.27 23.29 -26.46
C ARG A 214 -7.85 22.55 -27.65
N HIS A 215 -9.02 23.00 -28.10
CA HIS A 215 -9.34 23.22 -29.51
C HIS A 215 -10.75 23.81 -29.63
N LYS A 216 -10.92 25.08 -29.24
CA LYS A 216 -11.91 25.95 -29.88
C LYS A 216 -11.34 27.36 -30.01
N LEU A 217 -11.38 27.82 -31.26
CA LEU A 217 -11.34 29.19 -31.79
C LEU A 217 -9.99 29.72 -32.29
N PRO A 218 -9.98 30.49 -33.40
CA PRO A 218 -10.88 30.52 -34.56
C PRO A 218 -10.33 29.70 -35.74
#